data_AF-A0A8X6WIZ0-F1
#
_entry.id   AF-A0A8X6WIZ0-F1
#
_cell.length_a   1.000
_cell.length_b   1.000
_cell.length_c   1.000
_cell.angle_alpha   90.00
_cell.angle_beta   90.00
_cell.angle_gamma   90.00
#
_symmetry.space_group_name_H-M   'P 1'
#
loop_
_entity.id
_entity.type
_entity.pdbx_description
1 polymer ?
#
loop_
_entity_poly.entity_id
_entity_poly.type
_entity_poly.pdbx_seq_one_letter_code
_entity_poly.pdbx_strand_id
1 'polypeptide(L)'
;MSARTIRRLLKQSDLSARRPLFGLPLTQNHRCLRSQWCDGRRMWAEEWNEVFFPDERESHAYDCNTTMVGFESGDTVERGC
;
A
#
# COMPACT_ATOMS: atom_id res chain seq x y z
N MET A 1 -14.41 -1.58 29.68
CA MET A 1 -14.22 -2.77 28.81
C MET A 1 -12.72 -2.98 28.58
N SER A 2 -12.23 -4.23 28.57
CA SER A 2 -10.79 -4.51 28.41
C SER A 2 -10.39 -4.81 26.96
N ALA A 3 -9.12 -4.62 26.60
CA ALA A 3 -8.59 -5.00 25.28
C ALA A 3 -8.82 -6.49 24.96
N ARG A 4 -8.79 -7.37 25.98
CA ARG A 4 -9.10 -8.79 25.85
C ARG A 4 -10.56 -9.03 25.49
N THR A 5 -11.48 -8.24 26.05
CA THR A 5 -12.90 -8.26 25.71
C THR A 5 -13.11 -7.87 24.24
N ILE A 6 -12.43 -6.81 23.77
CA ILE A 6 -12.51 -6.34 22.38
C ILE A 6 -12.00 -7.41 21.40
N ARG A 7 -10.83 -8.02 21.67
CA ARG A 7 -10.28 -9.09 20.81
C ARG A 7 -11.19 -10.31 20.71
N ARG A 8 -11.87 -10.68 21.81
CA ARG A 8 -12.83 -11.79 21.82
C ARG A 8 -14.04 -11.49 20.95
N LEU A 9 -14.60 -10.27 21.08
CA LEU A 9 -15.72 -9.84 20.27
C LEU A 9 -15.38 -9.81 18.77
N LEU A 10 -14.21 -9.25 18.41
CA LEU A 10 -13.74 -9.23 17.02
C LEU A 10 -13.58 -10.64 16.45
N LYS A 11 -13.04 -11.59 17.22
CA LYS A 11 -12.95 -13.00 16.80
C LYS A 11 -14.31 -13.67 16.66
N GLN A 12 -15.26 -13.39 17.56
CA GLN A 12 -16.61 -13.94 17.47
C GLN A 12 -17.38 -13.43 16.25
N SER A 13 -17.08 -12.20 15.81
CA SER A 13 -17.69 -11.57 14.64
C SER A 13 -16.86 -11.73 13.35
N ASP A 14 -15.82 -12.57 13.36
CA ASP A 14 -14.89 -12.80 12.24
C ASP A 14 -14.26 -11.50 11.66
N LEU A 15 -13.97 -10.54 12.54
CA LEU A 15 -13.33 -9.27 12.17
C LEU A 15 -11.82 -9.35 12.43
N SER A 16 -11.04 -9.21 11.37
CA SER A 16 -9.59 -9.08 11.41
C SER A 16 -9.16 -7.65 11.07
N ALA A 17 -8.18 -7.10 11.79
CA ALA A 17 -7.52 -5.87 11.37
C ALA A 17 -6.78 -6.09 10.05
N ARG A 18 -6.94 -5.18 9.08
CA ARG A 18 -6.16 -5.16 7.84
C ARG A 18 -5.23 -3.95 7.85
N ARG A 19 -4.05 -4.08 7.24
CA ARG A 19 -3.18 -2.93 7.00
C ARG A 19 -3.88 -2.01 5.99
N PRO A 20 -4.05 -0.71 6.28
CA PRO A 20 -4.59 0.23 5.31
C PRO A 20 -3.70 0.23 4.05
N LEU A 21 -4.32 0.28 2.88
CA LEU A 21 -3.58 0.53 1.66
C LEU A 21 -3.11 1.99 1.69
N PHE A 22 -1.79 2.19 1.66
CA PHE A 22 -1.23 3.52 1.52
C PHE A 22 -1.33 3.93 0.04
N GLY A 23 -2.06 4.99 -0.23
CA GLY A 23 -2.26 5.48 -1.59
C GLY A 23 -2.60 6.96 -1.59
N LEU A 24 -2.24 7.63 -2.67
CA LEU A 24 -2.59 9.04 -2.87
C LEU A 24 -4.10 9.15 -3.07
N PRO A 25 -4.80 9.96 -2.26
CA PRO A 25 -6.23 10.16 -2.44
C PRO A 25 -6.48 10.84 -3.80
N LEU A 26 -7.28 10.19 -4.64
CA LEU A 26 -7.67 10.78 -5.93
C LEU A 26 -8.79 11.79 -5.71
N THR A 27 -8.69 12.96 -6.32
CA THR A 27 -9.82 13.88 -6.46
C THR A 27 -10.88 13.27 -7.38
N GLN A 28 -12.12 13.80 -7.37
CA GLN A 28 -13.16 13.34 -8.29
C GLN A 28 -12.73 13.49 -9.76
N ASN A 29 -12.08 14.60 -10.11
CA ASN A 29 -11.58 14.83 -11.46
C ASN A 29 -10.53 13.80 -11.86
N HIS A 30 -9.59 13.47 -10.97
CA HIS A 30 -8.59 12.43 -11.24
C HIS A 30 -9.23 11.05 -11.45
N ARG A 31 -10.31 10.72 -10.72
CA ARG A 31 -11.04 9.47 -10.95
C ARG A 31 -11.69 9.44 -12.34
N CYS A 32 -12.37 10.51 -12.73
CA CYS A 32 -13.02 10.60 -14.04
C CYS A 32 -12.00 10.48 -15.18
N LEU A 33 -10.91 11.25 -15.11
CA LEU A 33 -9.86 11.24 -16.14
C LEU A 33 -9.20 9.86 -16.25
N ARG A 34 -8.89 9.22 -15.12
CA ARG A 34 -8.34 7.86 -15.13
C ARG A 34 -9.30 6.84 -15.72
N SER A 35 -10.60 6.92 -15.40
CA SER A 35 -11.60 6.03 -16.00
C SER A 35 -11.66 6.22 -17.51
N GLN A 36 -11.82 7.45 -17.98
CA GLN A 36 -11.90 7.76 -19.41
C GLN A 36 -10.64 7.31 -20.17
N TRP A 37 -9.46 7.51 -19.56
CA TRP A 37 -8.20 7.06 -20.13
C TRP A 37 -8.13 5.54 -20.28
N CYS A 38 -8.54 4.80 -19.24
CA CYS A 38 -8.60 3.34 -19.26
C CYS A 38 -9.65 2.84 -20.27
N ASP A 39 -10.83 3.43 -20.29
CA ASP A 39 -11.92 3.02 -21.18
C ASP A 39 -11.52 3.21 -22.65
N GLY A 40 -10.87 4.32 -22.98
CA GLY A 40 -10.38 4.59 -24.34
C GLY A 40 -9.24 3.66 -24.80
N ARG A 41 -8.58 2.96 -23.86
CA ARG A 41 -7.42 2.08 -24.13
C ARG A 41 -7.67 0.65 -23.71
N ARG A 42 -8.93 0.31 -23.43
CA ARG A 42 -9.33 -1.01 -22.94
C ARG A 42 -8.95 -2.13 -23.91
N MET A 43 -8.89 -1.83 -25.20
CA MET A 43 -8.56 -2.77 -26.27
C MET A 43 -7.13 -2.62 -26.79
N TRP A 44 -6.30 -1.77 -26.18
CA TRP A 44 -4.90 -1.68 -26.57
C TRP A 44 -4.17 -2.99 -26.28
N ALA A 45 -3.49 -3.50 -27.30
CA ALA A 45 -2.66 -4.68 -27.22
C ALA A 45 -1.26 -4.37 -27.76
N GLU A 46 -1.11 -4.28 -29.08
CA GLU A 46 0.18 -3.99 -29.73
C GLU A 46 0.61 -2.54 -29.53
N GLU A 47 -0.36 -1.63 -29.31
CA GLU A 47 -0.11 -0.21 -29.10
C GLU A 47 0.72 0.07 -27.85
N TRP A 48 0.71 -0.82 -26.85
CA TRP A 48 1.56 -0.67 -25.66
C TRP A 48 3.05 -0.74 -25.98
N ASN A 49 3.45 -1.41 -27.08
CA ASN A 49 4.85 -1.54 -27.47
C ASN A 49 5.44 -0.22 -28.00
N GLU A 50 4.59 0.66 -28.50
CA GLU A 50 5.01 1.94 -29.09
C GLU A 50 5.07 3.08 -28.05
N VAL A 51 4.60 2.85 -26.82
CA VAL A 51 4.53 3.88 -25.79
C VAL A 51 5.77 3.85 -24.90
N PHE A 52 6.49 4.97 -24.89
CA PHE A 52 7.58 5.20 -23.94
C PHE A 52 7.08 5.93 -22.69
N PHE A 53 7.42 5.42 -21.50
CA PHE A 53 7.05 6.01 -20.21
C PHE A 53 8.29 6.56 -19.50
N PRO A 54 8.61 7.86 -19.66
CA PRO A 54 9.63 8.49 -18.84
C PRO A 54 9.10 8.65 -17.41
N ASP A 55 9.92 8.28 -16.43
CA ASP A 55 9.62 8.49 -15.02
C ASP A 55 10.90 8.91 -14.31
N GLU A 56 10.82 9.97 -13.51
CA GLU A 56 11.95 10.49 -12.74
C GLU A 56 11.86 9.95 -11.32
N ARG A 57 12.90 9.21 -10.91
CA ARG A 57 13.01 8.66 -9.56
C ARG A 57 14.14 9.33 -8.83
N GLU A 58 13.81 10.00 -7.73
CA GLU A 58 14.81 10.53 -6.83
C GLU A 58 15.39 9.39 -5.98
N SER A 59 16.68 9.12 -6.15
CA SER A 59 17.40 8.12 -5.36
C SER A 59 17.89 8.77 -4.06
N HIS A 60 17.22 8.49 -2.95
CA HIS A 60 17.76 8.84 -1.63
C HIS A 60 18.75 7.75 -1.19
N ALA A 61 19.98 8.15 -0.86
CA ALA A 61 21.06 7.24 -0.46
C ALA A 61 20.81 6.48 0.87
N TYR A 62 19.76 6.84 1.61
CA TYR A 62 19.34 6.20 2.84
C TYR A 62 17.81 6.08 2.85
N ASP A 63 17.29 4.89 2.57
CA ASP A 63 15.90 4.55 2.87
C ASP A 63 15.88 3.84 4.23
N CYS A 64 15.23 4.46 5.22
CA CYS A 64 15.05 3.88 6.54
C CYS A 64 13.86 2.91 6.60
N ASN A 65 13.38 2.40 5.46
CA ASN A 65 12.43 1.31 5.40
C ASN A 65 12.92 0.15 6.28
N THR A 66 12.36 0.14 7.48
CA THR A 66 12.68 -0.80 8.54
C THR A 66 12.25 -2.16 8.03
N THR A 67 13.22 -2.96 7.59
CA THR A 67 13.02 -4.40 7.48
C THR A 67 12.76 -4.89 8.90
N MET A 68 11.48 -5.08 9.23
CA MET A 68 11.10 -5.77 10.47
C MET A 68 11.48 -7.23 10.29
N VAL A 69 12.72 -7.56 10.65
CA VAL A 69 13.16 -8.94 10.85
C VAL A 69 12.34 -9.46 12.03
N GLY A 70 11.71 -10.64 11.89
CA GLY A 70 10.95 -11.23 12.98
C GLY A 70 11.87 -11.50 14.16
N PHE A 71 11.63 -10.82 15.28
CA PHE A 71 12.32 -11.07 16.54
C PHE A 71 11.54 -12.12 17.34
N GLU A 72 12.23 -13.09 17.91
CA GLU A 72 11.63 -14.08 18.81
C GLU A 72 11.45 -13.46 20.20
N SER A 73 10.59 -14.08 21.02
CA SER A 73 10.18 -13.54 22.32
C SER A 73 11.34 -13.54 23.31
N GLY A 74 12.12 -12.46 23.32
CA GLY A 74 13.29 -12.27 24.18
C GLY A 74 14.32 -11.26 23.65
N ASP A 75 14.23 -10.88 22.37
CA ASP A 75 15.22 -9.99 21.76
C ASP A 75 14.96 -8.51 22.11
N THR A 76 16.02 -7.80 22.54
CA THR A 76 16.02 -6.34 22.66
C THR A 76 16.03 -5.72 21.26
N VAL A 77 14.90 -5.12 20.87
CA VAL A 77 14.81 -4.30 19.66
C VAL A 77 15.53 -2.97 19.91
N GLU A 78 16.79 -2.88 19.54
CA GLU A 78 17.43 -1.57 19.36
C GLU A 78 16.84 -0.93 18.10
N ARG A 79 16.12 0.18 18.29
CA ARG A 79 15.67 1.00 17.17
C ARG A 79 16.89 1.71 16.60
N GLY A 80 17.29 1.31 15.40
CA GLY A 80 18.18 2.12 14.57
C GLY A 80 17.43 3.34 14.05
N CYS A 81 17.47 4.41 14.86
CA CYS A 81 17.41 5.87 14.61
C CYS A 81 16.75 6.55 15.82
#